data_AF-A0A7G2SHE7-F1
#
_entry.id   AF-A0A7G2SHE7-F1
#
_cell.length_a   1.000
_cell.length_b   1.000
_cell.length_c   1.000
_cell.angle_alpha   90.00
_cell.angle_beta   90.00
_cell.angle_gamma   90.00
#
_symmetry.space_group_name_H-M   'P 1'
#
loop_
_entity.id
_entity.type
_entity.pdbx_description
1 polymer ?
#
loop_
_entity_poly.entity_id
_entity_poly.type
_entity_poly.pdbx_seq_one_letter_code
_entity_poly.pdbx_strand_id
1 'polypeptide(L)'
;MRKRGPSLLLPEHYPAGAHIVMDGVSEYVQIDAAAALIDFNDQPHTIAIWFKVADITGDTVGEALFGFGNTDASSRYWATINDSGSLVLYGLADSSTFLWGAAGKVVGSGLDDDEWHVVIVTYNGSDTLTAYIDGATGVTQAVGSGDLQGTVGAMGALRYNSGVAAKWFSGKVASFAMFDRVLDAGEMDVLERQTPLADIRNMRPQVWLWCGDKDVITDMRNHGLLALTPAMQNAEAEDIAAGSP
;
A
#
# COMPACT_ATOMS: atom_id res chain seq x y z
N MET A 1 24.83 26.23 31.01
CA MET A 1 23.72 25.38 31.50
C MET A 1 22.44 25.81 30.79
N ARG A 2 22.01 25.07 29.76
CA ARG A 2 20.69 25.25 29.11
C ARG A 2 20.04 23.88 29.01
N LYS A 3 18.88 23.73 29.66
CA LYS A 3 18.00 22.57 29.57
C LYS A 3 17.60 22.36 28.11
N ARG A 4 17.92 21.20 27.52
CA ARG A 4 17.13 20.63 26.42
C ARG A 4 16.10 19.70 27.08
N GLY A 5 14.83 19.86 26.70
CA GLY A 5 13.69 19.17 27.29
C GLY A 5 13.74 17.65 27.10
N PRO A 6 12.76 16.91 27.66
CA PRO A 6 12.73 15.47 27.52
C PRO A 6 12.68 15.14 26.02
N SER A 7 13.65 14.38 25.55
CA SER A 7 13.52 13.69 24.26
C SER A 7 12.33 12.76 24.43
N LEU A 8 11.20 13.16 23.85
CA LEU A 8 10.12 12.23 23.57
C LEU A 8 10.74 11.20 22.63
N LEU A 9 11.20 10.09 23.20
CA LEU A 9 11.58 8.93 22.43
C LEU A 9 10.28 8.54 21.71
N LEU A 10 10.17 8.88 20.43
CA LEU A 10 9.17 8.27 19.57
C LEU A 10 9.43 6.76 19.67
N PRO A 11 8.44 5.94 20.04
CA PRO A 11 8.63 4.51 20.04
C PRO A 11 9.08 4.13 18.63
N GLU A 12 10.13 3.33 18.54
CA GLU A 12 10.67 2.76 17.31
C GLU A 12 9.50 2.20 16.48
N HIS A 13 9.04 2.95 15.47
CA HIS A 13 7.81 2.71 14.69
C HIS A 13 8.02 1.56 13.69
N TYR A 14 8.48 0.44 14.20
CA TYR A 14 8.79 -0.77 13.46
C TYR A 14 7.59 -1.71 13.45
N PRO A 15 7.23 -2.31 12.30
CA PRO A 15 6.41 -3.51 12.28
C PRO A 15 7.14 -4.65 13.02
N ALA A 16 6.83 -4.88 14.30
CA ALA A 16 7.49 -5.88 15.15
C ALA A 16 7.25 -7.36 14.75
N GLY A 17 6.89 -7.63 13.49
CA GLY A 17 6.45 -8.94 13.00
C GLY A 17 7.09 -9.37 11.66
N ALA A 18 6.41 -10.28 10.99
CA ALA A 18 6.81 -10.79 9.68
C ALA A 18 6.67 -9.71 8.60
N HIS A 19 7.26 -9.94 7.43
CA HIS A 19 7.09 -9.11 6.25
C HIS A 19 7.17 -9.98 5.00
N ILE A 20 6.62 -9.49 3.91
CA ILE A 20 6.79 -10.05 2.57
C ILE A 20 7.99 -9.37 1.93
N VAL A 21 8.90 -10.18 1.36
CA VAL A 21 10.01 -9.72 0.52
C VAL A 21 9.59 -9.81 -0.94
N MET A 22 9.91 -8.77 -1.71
CA MET A 22 9.63 -8.69 -3.14
C MET A 22 10.92 -8.36 -3.90
N ASP A 23 11.20 -9.06 -5.00
CA ASP A 23 12.47 -8.98 -5.73
C ASP A 23 12.54 -7.92 -6.85
N GLY A 24 11.47 -7.17 -7.11
CA GLY A 24 11.41 -6.24 -8.23
C GLY A 24 11.29 -6.88 -9.61
N VAL A 25 10.97 -8.18 -9.68
CA VAL A 25 10.88 -8.94 -10.95
C VAL A 25 9.55 -9.67 -11.08
N SER A 26 9.10 -10.37 -10.03
CA SER A 26 7.93 -11.24 -10.16
C SER A 26 7.06 -11.42 -8.91
N GLU A 27 7.54 -11.04 -7.72
CA GLU A 27 6.72 -11.15 -6.52
C GLU A 27 5.71 -10.01 -6.38
N TYR A 28 4.49 -10.38 -6.01
CA TYR A 28 3.40 -9.48 -5.66
C TYR A 28 2.31 -10.28 -4.94
N VAL A 29 1.40 -9.59 -4.28
CA VAL A 29 0.16 -10.20 -3.76
C VAL A 29 -1.00 -9.80 -4.65
N GLN A 30 -1.64 -10.78 -5.26
CA GLN A 30 -2.84 -10.59 -6.08
C GLN A 30 -4.07 -10.32 -5.21
N ILE A 31 -4.80 -9.24 -5.52
CA ILE A 31 -5.98 -8.78 -4.77
C ILE A 31 -7.18 -8.51 -5.70
N ASP A 32 -7.43 -9.37 -6.69
CA ASP A 32 -8.51 -9.16 -7.68
C ASP A 32 -9.91 -9.22 -7.07
N ALA A 33 -10.17 -10.18 -6.19
CA ALA A 33 -11.48 -10.30 -5.52
C ALA A 33 -11.78 -9.04 -4.69
N ALA A 34 -10.74 -8.51 -4.06
CA ALA A 34 -10.72 -7.25 -3.33
C ALA A 34 -11.00 -6.05 -4.24
N ALA A 35 -10.30 -5.95 -5.38
CA ALA A 35 -10.51 -4.91 -6.38
C ALA A 35 -11.96 -4.91 -6.92
N ALA A 36 -12.53 -6.09 -7.17
CA ALA A 36 -13.91 -6.23 -7.64
C ALA A 36 -14.99 -5.90 -6.58
N LEU A 37 -14.64 -5.98 -5.29
CA LEU A 37 -15.55 -5.64 -4.18
C LEU A 37 -15.45 -4.17 -3.78
N ILE A 38 -14.29 -3.56 -3.94
CA ILE A 38 -14.05 -2.15 -3.63
C ILE A 38 -14.29 -1.32 -4.88
N ASP A 39 -15.51 -0.83 -5.01
CA ASP A 39 -15.85 0.12 -6.05
C ASP A 39 -15.28 1.50 -5.69
N PHE A 40 -14.04 1.75 -6.12
CA PHE A 40 -13.40 3.04 -5.84
C PHE A 40 -14.10 4.20 -6.55
N ASN A 41 -14.62 3.96 -7.76
CA ASN A 41 -15.31 4.92 -8.63
C ASN A 41 -15.03 6.39 -8.24
N ASP A 42 -16.07 7.13 -7.86
CA ASP A 42 -16.05 8.46 -7.27
C ASP A 42 -16.42 8.41 -5.78
N GLN A 43 -16.09 7.30 -5.11
CA GLN A 43 -16.46 7.06 -3.71
C GLN A 43 -15.28 7.33 -2.76
N PRO A 44 -15.58 7.80 -1.53
CA PRO A 44 -14.55 8.04 -0.54
C PRO A 44 -13.87 6.72 -0.13
N HIS A 45 -12.56 6.76 0.09
CA HIS A 45 -11.82 5.57 0.49
C HIS A 45 -10.48 5.92 1.15
N THR A 46 -9.89 4.90 1.80
CA THR A 46 -8.56 4.97 2.38
C THR A 46 -7.76 3.71 2.02
N ILE A 47 -6.51 3.89 1.63
CA ILE A 47 -5.54 2.79 1.46
C ILE A 47 -4.34 3.07 2.36
N ALA A 48 -3.93 2.08 3.14
CA ALA A 48 -2.75 2.15 3.99
C ALA A 48 -1.77 1.04 3.65
N ILE A 49 -0.47 1.36 3.62
CA ILE A 49 0.59 0.38 3.41
C ILE A 49 1.82 0.71 4.24
N TRP A 50 2.41 -0.34 4.83
CA TRP A 50 3.73 -0.32 5.44
C TRP A 50 4.75 -0.95 4.50
N PHE A 51 5.77 -0.19 4.14
CA PHE A 51 6.80 -0.66 3.22
C PHE A 51 8.19 -0.19 3.65
N LYS A 52 9.21 -0.87 3.12
CA LYS A 52 10.61 -0.47 3.21
C LYS A 52 11.26 -0.74 1.87
N VAL A 53 11.96 0.25 1.33
CA VAL A 53 12.63 0.19 0.04
C VAL A 53 13.97 0.91 0.15
N ALA A 54 15.01 0.33 -0.45
CA ALA A 54 16.33 0.95 -0.51
C ALA A 54 16.37 1.97 -1.66
N ASP A 55 17.44 2.76 -1.74
CA ASP A 55 17.64 3.76 -2.79
C ASP A 55 17.37 3.17 -4.19
N ILE A 56 16.36 3.72 -4.88
CA ILE A 56 15.95 3.28 -6.22
C ILE A 56 16.41 4.25 -7.31
N THR A 57 17.39 5.12 -7.01
CA THR A 57 17.97 6.04 -7.99
C THR A 57 18.36 5.31 -9.26
N GLY A 58 17.76 5.71 -10.38
CA GLY A 58 17.98 5.11 -11.70
C GLY A 58 16.89 4.15 -12.17
N ASP A 59 15.92 3.78 -11.32
CA ASP A 59 14.70 3.10 -11.79
C ASP A 59 13.72 4.10 -12.44
N THR A 60 13.96 4.32 -13.73
CA THR A 60 13.12 5.22 -14.54
C THR A 60 11.67 4.78 -14.73
N VAL A 61 11.32 3.54 -14.36
CA VAL A 61 9.96 3.01 -14.53
C VAL A 61 9.12 3.26 -13.27
N GLY A 62 9.74 3.31 -12.10
CA GLY A 62 9.08 3.48 -10.81
C GLY A 62 8.37 2.21 -10.33
N GLU A 63 8.47 1.96 -9.03
CA GLU A 63 8.04 0.73 -8.37
C GLU A 63 6.68 0.89 -7.71
N ALA A 64 5.72 0.00 -8.00
CA ALA A 64 4.35 0.12 -7.51
C ALA A 64 4.16 -0.51 -6.13
N LEU A 65 3.77 0.29 -5.15
CA LEU A 65 3.36 -0.19 -3.83
C LEU A 65 2.05 -0.97 -3.91
N PHE A 66 1.10 -0.44 -4.68
CA PHE A 66 -0.15 -1.09 -5.04
C PHE A 66 -0.66 -0.55 -6.37
N GLY A 67 -1.52 -1.31 -7.04
CA GLY A 67 -2.20 -0.83 -8.24
C GLY A 67 -3.45 -1.59 -8.58
N PHE A 68 -4.43 -0.85 -9.09
CA PHE A 68 -5.71 -1.30 -9.59
C PHE A 68 -5.82 -0.93 -11.06
N GLY A 69 -6.34 -1.88 -11.84
CA GLY A 69 -6.55 -1.72 -13.26
C GLY A 69 -7.69 -2.59 -13.73
N ASN A 70 -7.84 -2.67 -15.05
CA ASN A 70 -8.85 -3.50 -15.69
C ASN A 70 -8.24 -4.44 -16.72
N THR A 71 -9.02 -5.45 -17.08
CA THR A 71 -8.64 -6.41 -18.12
C THR A 71 -8.60 -5.80 -19.52
N ASP A 72 -9.26 -4.65 -19.74
CA ASP A 72 -9.31 -3.88 -20.99
C ASP A 72 -8.08 -2.97 -21.23
N ALA A 73 -6.98 -3.22 -20.50
CA ALA A 73 -5.71 -2.50 -20.59
C ALA A 73 -5.67 -1.08 -20.04
N SER A 74 -6.65 -0.68 -19.21
CA SER A 74 -6.55 0.57 -18.45
C SER A 74 -5.98 0.35 -17.04
N SER A 75 -4.98 1.15 -16.67
CA SER A 75 -4.68 1.43 -15.26
C SER A 75 -5.72 2.38 -14.70
N ARG A 76 -6.05 2.27 -13.41
CA ARG A 76 -7.13 3.05 -12.78
C ARG A 76 -6.60 3.89 -11.65
N TYR A 77 -6.02 3.23 -10.66
CA TYR A 77 -5.54 3.87 -9.46
C TYR A 77 -4.32 3.12 -8.95
N TRP A 78 -3.19 3.79 -8.79
CA TRP A 78 -1.99 3.16 -8.25
C TRP A 78 -1.07 4.17 -7.58
N ALA A 79 -0.17 3.65 -6.75
CA ALA A 79 0.88 4.39 -6.08
C ALA A 79 2.24 3.82 -6.46
N THR A 80 3.21 4.68 -6.78
CA THR A 80 4.60 4.28 -7.02
C THR A 80 5.59 5.07 -6.17
N ILE A 81 6.74 4.47 -5.88
CA ILE A 81 7.96 5.22 -5.56
C ILE A 81 8.71 5.42 -6.89
N ASN A 82 9.07 6.66 -7.23
CA ASN A 82 9.86 6.96 -8.43
C ASN A 82 11.37 6.96 -8.16
N ASP A 83 12.19 7.10 -9.20
CA ASP A 83 13.67 7.19 -9.13
C ASP A 83 14.26 8.29 -8.24
N SER A 84 13.41 9.14 -7.66
CA SER A 84 13.78 10.22 -6.75
C SER A 84 13.26 9.96 -5.33
N GLY A 85 12.90 8.71 -5.01
CA GLY A 85 12.36 8.32 -3.71
C GLY A 85 10.99 8.91 -3.39
N SER A 86 10.28 9.42 -4.39
CA SER A 86 9.03 10.16 -4.18
C SER A 86 7.81 9.29 -4.39
N LEU A 87 6.87 9.38 -3.46
CA LEU A 87 5.56 8.74 -3.57
C LEU A 87 4.69 9.53 -4.55
N VAL A 88 4.25 8.86 -5.61
CA VAL A 88 3.41 9.42 -6.67
C VAL A 88 2.12 8.63 -6.80
N LEU A 89 0.99 9.35 -6.78
CA LEU A 89 -0.35 8.79 -6.87
C LEU A 89 -0.94 9.12 -8.24
N TYR A 90 -1.56 8.13 -8.88
CA TYR A 90 -2.13 8.27 -10.21
C TYR A 90 -3.59 7.84 -10.21
N GLY A 91 -4.43 8.57 -10.92
CA GLY A 91 -5.86 8.28 -11.09
C GLY A 91 -6.28 8.51 -12.53
N LEU A 92 -6.87 7.50 -13.17
CA LEU A 92 -7.35 7.51 -14.56
C LEU A 92 -8.78 6.99 -14.63
N ALA A 93 -9.66 7.78 -15.26
CA ALA A 93 -11.05 7.40 -15.49
C ALA A 93 -11.20 6.31 -16.56
N ASP A 94 -10.35 6.37 -17.60
CA ASP A 94 -10.30 5.44 -18.74
C ASP A 94 -8.84 5.29 -19.20
N SER A 95 -8.58 4.58 -20.30
CA SER A 95 -7.24 4.41 -20.86
C SER A 95 -6.56 5.71 -21.37
N SER A 96 -7.21 6.86 -21.24
CA SER A 96 -6.81 8.16 -21.83
C SER A 96 -7.03 9.39 -20.95
N THR A 97 -7.92 9.31 -19.95
CA THR A 97 -8.34 10.46 -19.16
C THR A 97 -7.66 10.44 -17.79
N PHE A 98 -6.62 11.27 -17.62
CA PHE A 98 -5.90 11.44 -16.36
C PHE A 98 -6.66 12.38 -15.42
N LEU A 99 -7.29 11.83 -14.40
CA LEU A 99 -7.98 12.60 -13.36
C LEU A 99 -6.98 13.40 -12.51
N TRP A 100 -5.79 12.83 -12.28
CA TRP A 100 -4.80 13.38 -11.34
C TRP A 100 -3.55 13.93 -12.06
N GLY A 101 -3.66 14.15 -13.36
CA GLY A 101 -2.59 14.63 -14.24
C GLY A 101 -1.69 13.52 -14.78
N ALA A 102 -1.12 13.72 -15.97
CA ALA A 102 -0.31 12.72 -16.66
C ALA A 102 0.94 12.29 -15.88
N ALA A 103 1.50 13.19 -15.07
CA ALA A 103 2.66 12.92 -14.22
C ALA A 103 2.27 12.34 -12.84
N GLY A 104 0.97 12.23 -12.53
CA GLY A 104 0.48 11.91 -11.19
C GLY A 104 0.66 13.04 -10.19
N LYS A 105 0.39 12.74 -8.92
CA LYS A 105 0.51 13.65 -7.77
C LYS A 105 1.60 13.17 -6.84
N VAL A 106 2.66 13.96 -6.72
CA VAL A 106 3.71 13.74 -5.71
C VAL A 106 3.15 14.15 -4.35
N VAL A 107 3.17 13.23 -3.39
CA VAL A 107 2.65 13.45 -2.03
C VAL A 107 3.64 13.11 -0.92
N GLY A 108 4.83 12.63 -1.28
CA GLY A 108 5.95 12.34 -0.37
C GLY A 108 7.27 12.27 -1.12
N SER A 109 8.39 12.35 -0.39
CA SER A 109 9.75 12.33 -0.94
C SER A 109 10.74 11.75 0.06
N GLY A 110 11.78 11.07 -0.43
CA GLY A 110 12.83 10.47 0.39
C GLY A 110 12.35 9.26 1.18
N LEU A 111 11.54 8.41 0.53
CA LEU A 111 10.95 7.19 1.12
C LEU A 111 11.73 5.92 0.73
N ASP A 112 12.85 6.10 0.05
CA ASP A 112 13.80 5.09 -0.42
C ASP A 112 15.11 5.15 0.35
N ASP A 113 15.02 5.35 1.66
CA ASP A 113 16.15 5.50 2.58
C ASP A 113 16.51 4.19 3.31
N ASP A 114 15.95 3.06 2.88
CA ASP A 114 16.02 1.77 3.56
C ASP A 114 15.44 1.81 4.99
N GLU A 115 14.48 2.68 5.29
CA GLU A 115 13.71 2.64 6.55
C GLU A 115 12.26 2.20 6.30
N TRP A 116 11.57 1.84 7.39
CA TRP A 116 10.14 1.53 7.33
C TRP A 116 9.32 2.81 7.30
N HIS A 117 8.43 2.89 6.33
CA HIS A 117 7.45 3.96 6.21
C HIS A 117 6.03 3.40 6.23
N VAL A 118 5.13 4.21 6.78
CA VAL A 118 3.69 4.03 6.61
C VAL A 118 3.14 5.16 5.76
N VAL A 119 2.37 4.77 4.76
CA VAL A 119 1.63 5.70 3.92
C VAL A 119 0.16 5.38 4.06
N ILE A 120 -0.64 6.39 4.41
CA ILE A 120 -2.10 6.33 4.43
C ILE A 120 -2.61 7.36 3.43
N VAL A 121 -3.30 6.92 2.39
CA VAL A 121 -3.87 7.78 1.35
C VAL A 121 -5.37 7.77 1.48
N THR A 122 -5.97 8.95 1.61
CA THR A 122 -7.41 9.16 1.60
C THR A 122 -7.83 9.89 0.33
N TYR A 123 -8.97 9.50 -0.22
CA TYR A 123 -9.66 10.22 -1.29
C TYR A 123 -11.09 10.47 -0.84
N ASN A 124 -11.60 11.68 -1.06
CA ASN A 124 -12.94 12.06 -0.60
C ASN A 124 -14.07 11.67 -1.57
N GLY A 125 -13.75 11.03 -2.70
CA GLY A 125 -14.71 10.70 -3.75
C GLY A 125 -14.84 11.79 -4.84
N SER A 126 -14.38 13.01 -4.59
CA SER A 126 -14.54 14.12 -5.52
C SER A 126 -13.20 14.70 -6.00
N ASP A 127 -12.57 15.53 -5.19
CA ASP A 127 -11.61 16.52 -5.65
C ASP A 127 -10.40 16.65 -4.74
N THR A 128 -10.38 15.85 -3.67
CA THR A 128 -9.36 15.94 -2.63
C THR A 128 -8.75 14.57 -2.37
N LEU A 129 -7.44 14.50 -2.55
CA LEU A 129 -6.57 13.41 -2.14
C LEU A 129 -5.66 13.91 -1.02
N THR A 130 -5.51 13.16 0.06
CA THR A 130 -4.55 13.48 1.13
C THR A 130 -3.71 12.25 1.47
N ALA A 131 -2.40 12.42 1.55
CA ALA A 131 -1.49 11.37 2.03
C ALA A 131 -0.88 11.75 3.37
N TYR A 132 -0.89 10.81 4.31
CA TYR A 132 -0.24 10.89 5.61
C TYR A 132 0.93 9.93 5.60
N ILE A 133 2.10 10.43 5.98
CA ILE A 133 3.36 9.67 5.93
C ILE A 133 3.98 9.74 7.32
N ASP A 134 4.24 8.59 7.93
CA ASP A 134 4.92 8.45 9.23
C ASP A 134 4.30 9.31 10.36
N GLY A 135 2.97 9.45 10.37
CA GLY A 135 2.25 10.27 11.35
C GLY A 135 2.40 11.78 11.19
N ALA A 136 2.99 12.23 10.07
CA ALA A 136 3.08 13.65 9.76
C ALA A 136 1.73 14.23 9.32
N THR A 137 1.64 15.57 9.32
CA THR A 137 0.50 16.29 8.75
C THR A 137 0.29 15.89 7.30
N GLY A 138 -0.97 15.58 6.95
CA GLY A 138 -1.32 15.13 5.60
C GLY A 138 -0.97 16.15 4.51
N VAL A 139 -0.43 15.65 3.39
CA VAL A 139 -0.17 16.39 2.16
C VAL A 139 -1.42 16.30 1.28
N THR A 140 -2.13 17.42 1.14
CA THR A 140 -3.37 17.48 0.36
C THR A 140 -3.14 17.97 -1.07
N GLN A 141 -3.73 17.29 -2.03
CA GLN A 141 -3.70 17.59 -3.45
C GLN A 141 -5.11 17.77 -4.01
N ALA A 142 -5.29 18.80 -4.83
CA ALA A 142 -6.48 18.94 -5.66
C ALA A 142 -6.39 17.96 -6.85
N VAL A 143 -7.45 17.19 -7.05
CA VAL A 143 -7.56 16.13 -8.05
C VAL A 143 -8.89 16.23 -8.79
N GLY A 144 -8.99 15.58 -9.96
CA GLY A 144 -10.27 15.41 -10.64
C GLY A 144 -11.08 14.25 -10.07
N SER A 145 -12.41 14.37 -10.15
CA SER A 145 -13.36 13.30 -9.87
C SER A 145 -13.60 12.44 -11.10
N GLY A 146 -13.84 11.15 -10.92
CA GLY A 146 -14.25 10.25 -11.99
C GLY A 146 -14.07 8.80 -11.60
N ASP A 147 -14.37 7.89 -12.52
CA ASP A 147 -14.42 6.47 -12.25
C ASP A 147 -13.03 5.83 -12.08
N LEU A 148 -12.67 5.50 -10.85
CA LEU A 148 -11.44 4.78 -10.50
C LEU A 148 -11.64 3.26 -10.39
N GLN A 149 -12.75 2.69 -10.89
CA GLN A 149 -13.06 1.27 -10.75
C GLN A 149 -12.06 0.36 -11.48
N GLY A 150 -11.38 -0.48 -10.68
CA GLY A 150 -10.53 -1.57 -11.16
C GLY A 150 -11.15 -2.94 -10.90
N THR A 151 -10.92 -3.88 -11.80
CA THR A 151 -11.36 -5.29 -11.72
C THR A 151 -10.22 -6.26 -11.43
N VAL A 152 -8.98 -5.77 -11.52
CA VAL A 152 -7.77 -6.48 -11.11
C VAL A 152 -6.94 -5.60 -10.20
N GLY A 153 -6.21 -6.21 -9.27
CA GLY A 153 -5.39 -5.48 -8.31
C GLY A 153 -4.19 -6.27 -7.81
N ALA A 154 -3.17 -5.53 -7.38
CA ALA A 154 -2.01 -6.08 -6.68
C ALA A 154 -1.46 -5.14 -5.61
N MET A 155 -0.80 -5.74 -4.64
CA MET A 155 0.19 -5.11 -3.77
C MET A 155 1.58 -5.56 -4.22
N GLY A 156 2.52 -4.62 -4.36
CA GLY A 156 3.87 -4.88 -4.88
C GLY A 156 3.99 -4.90 -6.40
N ALA A 157 2.92 -4.56 -7.12
CA ALA A 157 2.92 -4.41 -8.56
C ALA A 157 1.70 -3.58 -9.01
N LEU A 158 1.75 -3.10 -10.25
CA LEU A 158 0.58 -2.62 -10.97
C LEU A 158 0.04 -3.76 -11.86
N ARG A 159 -1.25 -4.08 -11.74
CA ARG A 159 -1.93 -5.02 -12.63
C ARG A 159 -2.91 -4.34 -13.57
N TYR A 160 -2.76 -4.61 -14.86
CA TYR A 160 -3.60 -4.08 -15.94
C TYR A 160 -3.48 -5.01 -17.16
N ASN A 161 -4.22 -4.72 -18.24
CA ASN A 161 -4.10 -5.45 -19.52
C ASN A 161 -4.25 -6.97 -19.36
N SER A 162 -5.48 -7.42 -19.10
CA SER A 162 -5.79 -8.82 -18.77
C SER A 162 -5.05 -9.36 -17.54
N GLY A 163 -4.73 -8.48 -16.58
CA GLY A 163 -4.11 -8.86 -15.30
C GLY A 163 -2.60 -9.12 -15.38
N VAL A 164 -1.93 -8.62 -16.43
CA VAL A 164 -0.46 -8.60 -16.49
C VAL A 164 0.08 -7.63 -15.46
N ALA A 165 1.10 -8.07 -14.73
CA ALA A 165 1.78 -7.26 -13.73
C ALA A 165 2.98 -6.50 -14.34
N ALA A 166 3.21 -5.29 -13.87
CA ALA A 166 4.35 -4.44 -14.20
C ALA A 166 4.69 -3.54 -13.01
N LYS A 167 5.74 -2.71 -13.13
CA LYS A 167 6.20 -1.80 -12.07
C LYS A 167 6.41 -2.56 -10.75
N TRP A 168 7.14 -3.65 -10.84
CA TRP A 168 7.41 -4.55 -9.73
C TRP A 168 8.10 -3.80 -8.60
N PHE A 169 7.68 -4.04 -7.37
CA PHE A 169 8.32 -3.47 -6.19
C PHE A 169 9.49 -4.33 -5.73
N SER A 170 10.60 -3.68 -5.40
CA SER A 170 11.82 -4.28 -4.89
C SER A 170 12.03 -3.85 -3.44
N GLY A 171 11.49 -4.62 -2.51
CA GLY A 171 11.54 -4.21 -1.11
C GLY A 171 10.76 -5.12 -0.18
N LYS A 172 10.29 -4.54 0.91
CA LYS A 172 9.56 -5.25 1.96
C LYS A 172 8.22 -4.59 2.21
N VAL A 173 7.20 -5.41 2.45
CA VAL A 173 5.85 -4.96 2.84
C VAL A 173 5.41 -5.70 4.09
N ALA A 174 5.00 -4.98 5.13
CA ALA A 174 4.57 -5.59 6.39
C ALA A 174 3.06 -5.59 6.57
N SER A 175 2.35 -4.58 6.06
CA SER A 175 0.90 -4.45 6.28
C SER A 175 0.26 -3.65 5.18
N PHE A 176 -1.00 -3.97 4.90
CA PHE A 176 -1.82 -3.33 3.89
C PHE A 176 -3.27 -3.34 4.34
N ALA A 177 -3.99 -2.24 4.16
CA ALA A 177 -5.42 -2.18 4.48
C ALA A 177 -6.14 -1.22 3.54
N MET A 178 -7.39 -1.55 3.23
CA MET A 178 -8.27 -0.74 2.39
C MET A 178 -9.63 -0.57 3.03
N PHE A 179 -10.18 0.64 2.92
CA PHE A 179 -11.45 1.04 3.50
C PHE A 179 -12.28 1.79 2.46
N ASP A 180 -13.59 1.57 2.47
CA ASP A 180 -14.62 2.23 1.64
C ASP A 180 -15.07 3.59 2.22
N ARG A 181 -14.19 4.23 2.98
CA ARG A 181 -14.41 5.52 3.63
C ARG A 181 -13.10 6.21 3.93
N VAL A 182 -13.18 7.52 4.17
CA VAL A 182 -12.10 8.29 4.78
C VAL A 182 -12.05 7.95 6.28
N LEU A 183 -10.87 7.57 6.77
CA LEU A 183 -10.63 7.31 8.19
C LEU A 183 -10.51 8.60 9.00
N ASP A 184 -10.89 8.55 10.27
CA ASP A 184 -10.63 9.65 11.20
C ASP A 184 -9.19 9.61 11.77
N ALA A 185 -8.81 10.65 12.52
CA ALA A 185 -7.46 10.76 13.06
C ALA A 185 -7.11 9.66 14.09
N GLY A 186 -8.09 9.16 14.85
CA GLY A 186 -7.85 8.06 15.80
C GLY A 186 -7.64 6.74 15.08
N GLU A 187 -8.39 6.50 14.01
CA GLU A 187 -8.24 5.34 13.15
C GLU A 187 -6.93 5.35 12.35
N MET A 188 -6.47 6.53 11.91
CA MET A 188 -5.15 6.65 11.28
C MET A 188 -4.01 6.34 12.27
N ASP A 189 -4.11 6.80 13.52
CA ASP A 189 -3.13 6.50 14.58
C ASP A 189 -3.01 4.99 14.88
N VAL A 190 -4.12 4.24 14.74
CA VAL A 190 -4.14 2.76 14.86
C VAL A 190 -3.25 2.10 13.79
N LEU A 191 -3.32 2.59 12.55
CA LEU A 191 -2.54 2.08 11.42
C LEU A 191 -1.07 2.51 11.48
N GLU A 192 -0.80 3.72 11.97
CA GLU A 192 0.55 4.29 12.14
C GLU A 192 1.36 3.64 13.26
N ARG A 193 0.70 3.10 14.29
CA ARG A 193 1.40 2.46 15.42
C ARG A 193 1.57 0.96 15.25
N GLN A 194 1.08 0.42 14.14
CA GLN A 194 0.83 -1.00 13.99
C GLN A 194 0.16 -1.65 15.23
N THR A 195 -0.91 -1.03 15.75
CA THR A 195 -1.61 -1.58 16.93
C THR A 195 -2.14 -3.00 16.68
N PRO A 196 -2.37 -3.81 17.73
CA PRO A 196 -2.69 -5.24 17.59
C PRO A 196 -3.83 -5.54 16.60
N LEU A 197 -3.78 -6.70 15.93
CA LEU A 197 -4.76 -7.15 14.92
C LEU A 197 -6.23 -6.90 15.24
N ALA A 198 -6.59 -6.99 16.53
CA ALA A 198 -7.96 -6.79 16.99
C ALA A 198 -8.49 -5.39 16.65
N ASP A 199 -7.64 -4.36 16.69
CA ASP A 199 -8.04 -2.98 16.46
C ASP A 199 -8.32 -2.74 14.97
N ILE A 200 -7.52 -3.32 14.08
CA ILE A 200 -7.76 -3.24 12.63
C ILE A 200 -9.02 -3.98 12.23
N ARG A 201 -9.29 -5.16 12.79
CA ARG A 201 -10.56 -5.87 12.54
C ARG A 201 -11.77 -5.05 12.95
N ASN A 202 -11.66 -4.29 14.04
CA ASN A 202 -12.73 -3.40 14.52
C ASN A 202 -12.96 -2.20 13.61
N MET A 203 -11.95 -1.75 12.85
CA MET A 203 -12.10 -0.69 11.85
C MET A 203 -12.87 -1.14 10.59
N ARG A 204 -13.11 -2.45 10.45
CA ARG A 204 -13.85 -3.11 9.36
C ARG A 204 -13.25 -2.79 7.98
N PRO A 205 -11.95 -3.08 7.75
CA PRO A 205 -11.37 -2.97 6.43
C PRO A 205 -12.10 -3.87 5.44
N GLN A 206 -12.22 -3.39 4.20
CA GLN A 206 -12.73 -4.20 3.10
C GLN A 206 -11.70 -5.30 2.75
N VAL A 207 -10.42 -4.94 2.83
CA VAL A 207 -9.29 -5.81 2.51
C VAL A 207 -8.17 -5.46 3.46
N TRP A 208 -7.50 -6.47 4.01
CA TRP A 208 -6.32 -6.25 4.82
C TRP A 208 -5.37 -7.44 4.77
N LEU A 209 -4.09 -7.12 4.92
CA LEU A 209 -2.99 -8.03 5.16
C LEU A 209 -2.19 -7.44 6.31
N TRP A 210 -1.87 -8.27 7.29
CA TRP A 210 -1.13 -7.85 8.47
C TRP A 210 -0.07 -8.87 8.82
N CYS A 211 1.19 -8.59 8.57
CA CYS A 211 2.25 -9.53 8.90
C CYS A 211 2.70 -9.43 10.37
N GLY A 212 2.05 -8.59 11.19
CA GLY A 212 2.35 -8.42 12.62
C GLY A 212 1.95 -9.59 13.52
N ASP A 213 1.19 -10.58 13.02
CA ASP A 213 0.75 -11.75 13.79
C ASP A 213 0.80 -13.02 12.92
N LYS A 214 1.22 -14.15 13.51
CA LYS A 214 1.56 -15.40 12.80
C LYS A 214 0.37 -16.10 12.09
N ASP A 215 -0.86 -15.62 12.27
CA ASP A 215 -2.08 -16.29 11.82
C ASP A 215 -2.69 -15.74 10.51
N VAL A 216 -2.07 -14.75 9.89
CA VAL A 216 -2.68 -13.99 8.77
C VAL A 216 -2.78 -14.75 7.46
N ILE A 217 -1.85 -15.66 7.17
CA ILE A 217 -1.89 -16.47 5.93
C ILE A 217 -3.08 -17.44 5.94
N THR A 218 -3.47 -17.94 7.12
CA THR A 218 -4.64 -18.81 7.29
C THR A 218 -5.94 -18.04 7.07
N ASP A 219 -6.02 -16.79 7.52
CA ASP A 219 -7.19 -15.92 7.35
C ASP A 219 -7.38 -15.51 5.87
N MET A 220 -6.28 -15.18 5.18
CA MET A 220 -6.32 -14.81 3.76
C MET A 220 -6.72 -15.99 2.84
N ARG A 221 -6.37 -17.23 3.21
CA ARG A 221 -6.86 -18.45 2.52
C ARG A 221 -8.35 -18.65 2.74
N ASN A 222 -8.87 -18.40 3.94
CA ASN A 222 -10.29 -18.56 4.26
C ASN A 222 -11.21 -17.56 3.54
N HIS A 223 -10.67 -16.40 3.19
CA HIS A 223 -11.40 -15.36 2.46
C HIS A 223 -11.13 -15.34 0.94
N GLY A 224 -10.33 -16.28 0.42
CA GLY A 224 -10.02 -16.37 -1.02
C GLY A 224 -9.18 -15.21 -1.55
N LEU A 225 -8.42 -14.55 -0.67
CA LEU A 225 -7.66 -13.32 -0.92
C LEU A 225 -6.18 -13.56 -1.26
N LEU A 226 -5.76 -14.82 -1.45
CA LEU A 226 -4.35 -15.16 -1.59
C LEU A 226 -4.11 -16.19 -2.72
N ALA A 227 -3.44 -15.75 -3.79
CA ALA A 227 -2.63 -16.61 -4.65
C ALA A 227 -1.18 -16.17 -4.45
N LEU A 228 -0.46 -16.87 -3.57
CA LEU A 228 0.99 -16.69 -3.43
C LEU A 228 1.68 -17.33 -4.62
N THR A 229 2.73 -16.69 -5.14
CA THR A 229 3.59 -17.33 -6.14
C THR A 229 4.27 -18.55 -5.52
N PRO A 230 4.67 -19.57 -6.30
CA PRO A 230 5.37 -20.75 -5.79
C PRO A 230 6.65 -20.43 -5.00
N ALA A 231 7.29 -19.29 -5.25
CA ALA A 231 8.48 -18.84 -4.52
C ALA A 231 8.13 -18.37 -3.09
N MET A 232 7.04 -17.62 -2.93
CA MET A 232 6.54 -17.19 -1.61
C MET A 232 6.08 -18.39 -0.77
N GLN A 233 5.52 -19.43 -1.39
CA GLN A 233 5.17 -20.69 -0.72
C GLN A 233 6.40 -21.45 -0.17
N ASN A 234 7.59 -21.25 -0.76
CA ASN A 234 8.82 -21.91 -0.32
C ASN A 234 9.55 -21.12 0.78
N ALA A 235 9.47 -19.79 0.78
CA ALA A 235 9.94 -18.96 1.90
C ALA A 235 9.15 -19.24 3.19
N GLU A 236 7.85 -19.60 3.08
CA GLU A 236 7.03 -20.10 4.20
C GLU A 236 7.63 -21.35 4.88
N ALA A 237 8.30 -22.23 4.12
CA ALA A 237 8.85 -23.48 4.65
C ALA A 237 10.13 -23.28 5.46
N GLU A 238 10.95 -22.28 5.11
CA GLU A 238 12.22 -22.00 5.79
C GLU A 238 12.02 -21.23 7.10
N ASP A 239 11.06 -20.29 7.16
CA ASP A 239 10.76 -19.54 8.39
C ASP A 239 9.99 -20.37 9.43
N ILE A 240 9.19 -21.34 8.99
CA ILE A 240 8.57 -22.36 9.89
C ILE A 240 9.64 -23.33 10.43
N ALA A 241 10.65 -23.66 9.63
CA ALA A 241 11.74 -24.56 10.05
C ALA A 241 12.74 -23.90 11.01
N ALA A 242 12.90 -22.57 10.95
CA ALA A 242 13.77 -21.80 11.83
C ALA A 242 13.19 -21.57 13.24
N GLY A 243 11.90 -21.84 13.44
CA GLY A 243 11.19 -21.70 14.71
C GLY A 243 10.74 -23.02 15.31
N SER A 244 11.63 -23.73 15.99
CA SER A 244 11.26 -24.81 16.91
C SER A 244 12.23 -24.89 18.08
N PRO A 245 11.68 -25.17 19.27
CA PRO A 245 11.23 -24.24 20.31
C PRO A 245 12.35 -23.40 20.95
#